data_AF-A0A7J3WEB6-F1
#
_entry.id   AF-A0A7J3WEB6-F1
#
_cell.length_a   1.000
_cell.length_b   1.000
_cell.length_c   1.000
_cell.angle_alpha   90.00
_cell.angle_beta   90.00
_cell.angle_gamma   90.00
#
_symmetry.space_group_name_H-M   'P 1'
#
loop_
_entity.id
_entity.type
_entity.pdbx_description
1 polymer ?
#
loop_
_entity_poly.entity_id
_entity_poly.type
_entity_poly.pdbx_seq_one_letter_code
_entity_poly.pdbx_strand_id
1 'polypeptide(L)'
;MQRGTLILVSVLVVALGVACFAAGLSLGSLTARADAEKIIDAERERVRQLEMELSTRQQELDSALREEGRLEVLLGETRRQLEDAEQRALSLQTALSNELENLRRSNDELAREKSSLENSFRRIQAQVSVVSQAIPILNQLRAVDQLPPDRNATLDYWLDVKSLIASFDPALTPSVDRVINNIDGLMDYYEWIERYPGDSATAEQLLLWFESLPQSYQLYVNAVNQLIDEILTSIASKLSALRDSLG
;
A
#
# COMPACT_ATOMS: atom_id res chain seq x y z
N MET A 1 99.73 38.21 -111.75
CA MET A 1 98.83 37.05 -111.59
C MET A 1 98.55 36.82 -110.10
N GLN A 2 97.51 37.45 -109.53
CA GLN A 2 97.16 37.28 -108.10
C GLN A 2 95.67 37.52 -107.75
N ARG A 3 94.78 37.70 -108.74
CA ARG A 3 93.36 38.06 -108.51
C ARG A 3 92.34 36.92 -108.68
N GLY A 4 92.72 35.76 -109.25
CA GLY A 4 91.80 34.64 -109.51
C GLY A 4 91.52 33.71 -108.32
N THR A 5 92.49 33.55 -107.41
CA THR A 5 92.38 32.67 -106.24
C THR A 5 91.51 33.26 -105.12
N LEU A 6 91.36 34.58 -105.06
CA LEU A 6 90.55 35.26 -104.04
C LEU A 6 89.04 35.05 -104.22
N ILE A 7 88.56 34.84 -105.45
CA ILE A 7 87.12 34.69 -105.75
C ILE A 7 86.65 33.26 -105.46
N LEU A 8 87.49 32.25 -105.72
CA LEU A 8 87.14 30.85 -105.44
C LEU A 8 87.09 30.56 -103.94
N VAL A 9 87.98 31.16 -103.17
CA VAL A 9 87.98 31.03 -101.70
C VAL A 9 86.75 31.72 -101.09
N SER A 10 86.33 32.88 -101.61
CA SER A 10 85.16 33.58 -101.07
C SER A 10 83.84 32.82 -101.33
N VAL A 11 83.67 32.22 -102.50
CA VAL A 11 82.48 31.40 -102.81
C VAL A 11 82.41 30.14 -101.95
N LEU A 12 83.55 29.49 -101.72
CA LEU A 12 83.60 28.27 -100.89
C LEU A 12 83.29 28.57 -99.42
N VAL A 13 83.78 29.70 -98.89
CA VAL A 13 83.48 30.15 -97.52
C VAL A 13 82.00 30.49 -97.36
N VAL A 14 81.39 31.12 -98.37
CA VAL A 14 79.94 31.42 -98.34
C VAL A 14 79.11 30.13 -98.42
N ALA A 15 79.47 29.18 -99.30
CA ALA A 15 78.78 27.91 -99.42
C ALA A 15 78.88 27.06 -98.14
N LEU A 16 80.08 27.02 -97.52
CA LEU A 16 80.28 26.35 -96.23
C LEU A 16 79.49 27.04 -95.12
N GLY A 17 79.45 28.38 -95.12
CA GLY A 17 78.66 29.16 -94.18
C GLY A 17 77.16 28.89 -94.29
N VAL A 18 76.61 28.80 -95.50
CA VAL A 18 75.20 28.46 -95.74
C VAL A 18 74.89 27.01 -95.34
N ALA A 19 75.78 26.06 -95.63
CA ALA A 19 75.59 24.67 -95.24
C ALA A 19 75.65 24.48 -93.70
N CYS A 20 76.60 25.13 -93.03
CA CYS A 20 76.69 25.13 -91.56
C CYS A 20 75.47 25.81 -90.92
N PHE A 21 74.94 26.88 -91.52
CA PHE A 21 73.74 27.56 -91.03
C PHE A 21 72.49 26.69 -91.20
N ALA A 22 72.32 26.03 -92.35
CA ALA A 22 71.21 25.11 -92.59
C ALA A 22 71.26 23.88 -91.67
N ALA A 23 72.45 23.29 -91.49
CA ALA A 23 72.66 22.20 -90.55
C ALA A 23 72.38 22.63 -89.10
N GLY A 24 72.84 23.82 -88.71
CA GLY A 24 72.58 24.43 -87.40
C GLY A 24 71.09 24.68 -87.15
N LEU A 25 70.34 25.14 -88.16
CA LEU A 25 68.88 25.29 -88.09
C LEU A 25 68.16 23.94 -87.99
N SER A 26 68.60 22.92 -88.74
CA SER A 26 67.98 21.59 -88.65
C SER A 26 68.23 20.92 -87.30
N LEU A 27 69.45 20.99 -86.77
CA LEU A 27 69.82 20.47 -85.45
C LEU A 27 69.10 21.24 -84.35
N GLY A 28 69.07 22.58 -84.43
CA GLY A 28 68.31 23.43 -83.51
C GLY A 28 66.82 23.13 -83.53
N SER A 29 66.25 22.82 -84.70
CA SER A 29 64.84 22.43 -84.82
C SER A 29 64.54 21.03 -84.26
N LEU A 30 65.50 20.09 -84.34
CA LEU A 30 65.38 18.75 -83.79
C LEU A 30 65.56 18.75 -82.27
N THR A 31 66.52 19.52 -81.73
CA THR A 31 66.69 19.67 -80.28
C THR A 31 65.52 20.43 -79.67
N ALA A 32 65.03 21.50 -80.33
CA ALA A 32 63.83 22.20 -79.88
C ALA A 32 62.58 21.32 -79.91
N ARG A 33 62.46 20.42 -80.90
CA ARG A 33 61.38 19.41 -80.93
C ARG A 33 61.54 18.37 -79.81
N ALA A 34 62.75 17.87 -79.57
CA ALA A 34 63.01 16.89 -78.52
C ALA A 34 62.78 17.48 -77.11
N ASP A 35 63.12 18.75 -76.89
CA ASP A 35 62.86 19.45 -75.62
C ASP A 35 61.38 19.79 -75.46
N ALA A 36 60.69 20.18 -76.54
CA ALA A 36 59.23 20.36 -76.51
C ALA A 36 58.49 19.04 -76.21
N GLU A 37 58.94 17.92 -76.75
CA GLU A 37 58.35 16.59 -76.51
C GLU A 37 58.53 16.16 -75.05
N LYS A 38 59.70 16.38 -74.45
CA LYS A 38 59.94 16.12 -73.01
C LYS A 38 59.05 16.97 -72.11
N ILE A 39 58.84 18.25 -72.43
CA ILE A 39 57.96 19.13 -71.67
C ILE A 39 56.51 18.66 -71.79
N ILE A 40 56.08 18.27 -73.00
CA ILE A 40 54.73 17.75 -73.24
C ILE A 40 54.52 16.44 -72.46
N ASP A 41 55.49 15.54 -72.44
CA ASP A 41 55.37 14.28 -71.70
C ASP A 41 55.39 14.49 -70.18
N ALA A 42 56.19 15.44 -69.67
CA ALA A 42 56.18 15.82 -68.26
C ALA A 42 54.84 16.44 -67.85
N GLU A 43 54.25 17.31 -68.67
CA GLU A 43 52.91 17.87 -68.43
C GLU A 43 51.82 16.80 -68.54
N ARG A 44 51.91 15.86 -69.49
CA ARG A 44 50.97 14.72 -69.58
C ARG A 44 51.01 13.85 -68.34
N GLU A 45 52.20 13.58 -67.81
CA GLU A 45 52.33 12.80 -66.59
C GLU A 45 51.78 13.55 -65.37
N ARG A 46 51.99 14.87 -65.31
CA ARG A 46 51.39 15.72 -64.28
C ARG A 46 49.87 15.75 -64.37
N VAL A 47 49.31 15.86 -65.57
CA VAL A 47 47.85 15.79 -65.81
C VAL A 47 47.31 14.43 -65.35
N ARG A 48 47.98 13.32 -65.68
CA ARG A 48 47.58 11.98 -65.21
C ARG A 48 47.61 11.86 -63.69
N GLN A 49 48.65 12.40 -63.04
CA GLN A 49 48.73 12.41 -61.58
C GLN A 49 47.59 13.22 -60.95
N LEU A 50 47.30 14.41 -61.50
CA LEU A 50 46.18 15.23 -61.04
C LEU A 50 44.83 14.56 -61.30
N GLU A 51 44.65 13.85 -62.42
CA GLU A 51 43.44 13.07 -62.70
C GLU A 51 43.27 11.92 -61.69
N MET A 52 44.35 11.21 -61.34
CA MET A 52 44.32 10.17 -60.31
C MET A 52 44.02 10.74 -58.92
N GLU A 53 44.64 11.85 -58.54
CA GLU A 53 44.37 12.54 -57.27
C GLU A 53 42.91 13.03 -57.21
N LEU A 54 42.41 13.63 -58.29
CA LEU A 54 41.04 14.12 -58.37
C LEU A 54 40.04 12.96 -58.29
N SER A 55 40.30 11.84 -58.98
CA SER A 55 39.49 10.61 -58.85
C SER A 55 39.50 10.07 -57.42
N THR A 56 40.65 10.06 -56.75
CA THR A 56 40.79 9.56 -55.37
C THR A 56 40.02 10.48 -54.41
N ARG A 57 40.19 11.79 -54.53
CA ARG A 57 39.44 12.79 -53.74
C ARG A 57 37.94 12.72 -53.97
N GLN A 58 37.51 12.46 -55.19
CA GLN A 58 36.11 12.30 -55.51
C GLN A 58 35.52 11.03 -54.88
N GLN A 59 36.28 9.94 -54.88
CA GLN A 59 35.88 8.71 -54.19
C GLN A 59 35.83 8.90 -52.66
N GLU A 60 36.79 9.62 -52.08
CA GLU A 60 36.78 9.98 -50.65
C GLU A 60 35.56 10.84 -50.31
N LEU A 61 35.26 11.85 -51.12
CA LEU A 61 34.09 12.72 -50.94
C LEU A 61 32.77 11.92 -51.01
N ASP A 62 32.63 11.06 -52.01
CA ASP A 62 31.45 10.19 -52.15
C ASP A 62 31.29 9.24 -50.95
N SER A 63 32.40 8.73 -50.41
CA SER A 63 32.38 7.89 -49.22
C SER A 63 31.96 8.67 -47.97
N ALA A 64 32.46 9.90 -47.81
CA ALA A 64 32.12 10.78 -46.70
C ALA A 64 30.63 11.19 -46.75
N LEU A 65 30.10 11.52 -47.94
CA LEU A 65 28.70 11.86 -48.13
C LEU A 65 27.76 10.68 -47.79
N ARG A 66 28.16 9.45 -48.14
CA ARG A 66 27.39 8.24 -47.76
C ARG A 66 27.38 8.02 -46.25
N GLU A 67 28.52 8.23 -45.60
CA GLU A 67 28.62 8.09 -44.14
C GLU A 67 27.83 9.18 -43.42
N GLU A 68 27.86 10.42 -43.93
CA GLU A 68 27.04 11.52 -43.43
C GLU A 68 25.55 11.19 -43.52
N GLY A 69 25.07 10.73 -44.69
CA GLY A 69 23.67 10.32 -44.85
C GLY A 69 23.28 9.16 -43.93
N ARG A 70 24.17 8.21 -43.68
CA ARG A 70 23.94 7.12 -42.72
C ARG A 70 23.85 7.64 -41.29
N LEU A 71 24.74 8.55 -40.89
CA LEU A 71 24.74 9.16 -39.56
C LEU A 71 23.48 10.01 -39.34
N GLU A 72 23.00 10.72 -40.36
CA GLU A 72 21.76 11.50 -40.29
C GLU A 72 20.54 10.60 -40.06
N VAL A 73 20.47 9.45 -40.74
CA VAL A 73 19.41 8.46 -40.51
C VAL A 73 19.46 7.91 -39.08
N LEU A 74 20.66 7.53 -38.59
CA LEU A 74 20.84 7.04 -37.22
C LEU A 74 20.48 8.12 -36.17
N LEU A 75 20.83 9.38 -36.42
CA LEU A 75 20.44 10.50 -35.55
C LEU A 75 18.93 10.71 -35.54
N GLY A 76 18.27 10.57 -36.68
CA GLY A 76 16.81 10.63 -36.77
C GLY A 76 16.12 9.50 -36.00
N GLU A 77 16.64 8.28 -36.12
CA GLU A 77 16.10 7.11 -35.41
C GLU A 77 16.32 7.20 -33.91
N THR A 78 17.52 7.57 -33.46
CA THR A 78 17.82 7.76 -32.04
C THR A 78 17.00 8.87 -31.40
N ARG A 79 16.74 9.98 -32.12
CA ARG A 79 15.82 11.03 -31.65
C ARG A 79 14.40 10.51 -31.47
N ARG A 80 13.87 9.75 -32.42
CA ARG A 80 12.53 9.16 -32.29
C ARG A 80 12.44 8.17 -31.11
N GLN A 81 13.47 7.35 -30.92
CA GLN A 81 13.53 6.44 -29.79
C GLN A 81 13.60 7.18 -28.45
N LEU A 82 14.34 8.30 -28.40
CA LEU A 82 14.40 9.16 -27.22
C LEU A 82 13.03 9.79 -26.91
N GLU A 83 12.35 10.36 -27.92
CA GLU A 83 11.02 10.94 -27.76
C GLU A 83 9.98 9.90 -27.26
N ASP A 84 9.97 8.68 -27.82
CA ASP A 84 9.09 7.61 -27.37
C ASP A 84 9.43 7.17 -25.93
N ALA A 85 10.72 7.07 -25.58
CA ALA A 85 11.16 6.75 -24.23
C ALA A 85 10.76 7.83 -23.21
N GLU A 86 10.91 9.11 -23.56
CA GLU A 86 10.47 10.25 -22.72
C GLU A 86 8.96 10.25 -22.52
N GLN A 87 8.19 10.02 -23.58
CA GLN A 87 6.73 9.95 -23.50
C GLN A 87 6.27 8.78 -22.62
N ARG A 88 6.90 7.61 -22.75
CA ARG A 88 6.64 6.46 -21.88
C ARG A 88 7.00 6.77 -20.43
N ALA A 89 8.14 7.39 -20.17
CA ALA A 89 8.57 7.76 -18.82
C ALA A 89 7.57 8.72 -18.15
N LEU A 90 7.09 9.74 -18.87
CA LEU A 90 6.07 10.67 -18.37
C LEU A 90 4.72 9.97 -18.11
N SER A 91 4.31 9.05 -18.99
CA SER A 91 3.06 8.31 -18.81
C SER A 91 3.13 7.39 -17.58
N LEU A 92 4.25 6.70 -17.38
CA LEU A 92 4.50 5.85 -16.21
C LEU A 92 4.57 6.67 -14.93
N GLN A 93 5.25 7.82 -14.95
CA GLN A 93 5.31 8.72 -13.80
C GLN A 93 3.92 9.19 -13.39
N THR A 94 3.08 9.55 -14.35
CA THR A 94 1.70 9.98 -14.10
C THR A 94 0.86 8.82 -13.54
N ALA A 95 0.96 7.63 -14.13
CA ALA A 95 0.25 6.44 -13.66
C ALA A 95 0.65 6.08 -12.21
N LEU A 96 1.95 6.06 -11.92
CA LEU A 96 2.49 5.79 -10.58
C LEU A 96 2.04 6.85 -9.56
N SER A 97 2.00 8.13 -9.94
CA SER A 97 1.52 9.20 -9.07
C SER A 97 0.05 9.00 -8.69
N ASN A 98 -0.79 8.66 -9.68
CA ASN A 98 -2.21 8.40 -9.45
C ASN A 98 -2.43 7.15 -8.59
N GLU A 99 -1.65 6.09 -8.83
CA GLU A 99 -1.72 4.85 -8.05
C GLU A 99 -1.29 5.07 -6.60
N LEU A 100 -0.21 5.84 -6.36
CA LEU A 100 0.21 6.23 -5.02
C LEU A 100 -0.85 7.06 -4.30
N GLU A 101 -1.54 7.97 -4.99
CA GLU A 101 -2.62 8.75 -4.40
C GLU A 101 -3.81 7.86 -4.04
N ASN A 102 -4.19 6.93 -4.92
CA ASN A 102 -5.26 5.97 -4.65
C ASN A 102 -4.92 5.05 -3.46
N LEU A 103 -3.68 4.55 -3.39
CA LEU A 103 -3.21 3.74 -2.27
C LEU A 103 -3.21 4.53 -0.96
N ARG A 104 -2.84 5.82 -0.97
CA ARG A 104 -2.93 6.68 0.22
C ARG A 104 -4.36 6.84 0.70
N ARG A 105 -5.30 7.14 -0.21
CA ARG A 105 -6.73 7.27 0.13
C ARG A 105 -7.29 5.96 0.70
N SER A 106 -6.99 4.84 0.06
CA SER A 106 -7.42 3.52 0.53
C SER A 106 -6.83 3.18 1.91
N ASN A 107 -5.56 3.53 2.16
CA ASN A 107 -4.92 3.34 3.46
C ASN A 107 -5.58 4.22 4.54
N ASP A 108 -5.89 5.48 4.23
CA ASP A 108 -6.60 6.37 5.16
C ASP A 108 -8.01 5.86 5.49
N GLU A 109 -8.74 5.32 4.50
CA GLU A 109 -10.04 4.69 4.69
C GLU A 109 -9.94 3.44 5.58
N LEU A 110 -8.99 2.55 5.29
CA LEU A 110 -8.74 1.35 6.10
C LEU A 110 -8.33 1.71 7.54
N ALA A 111 -7.54 2.76 7.73
CA ALA A 111 -7.14 3.22 9.06
C ALA A 111 -8.35 3.73 9.86
N ARG A 112 -9.28 4.46 9.21
CA ARG A 112 -10.53 4.92 9.83
C ARG A 112 -11.45 3.75 10.17
N GLU A 113 -11.63 2.81 9.24
CA GLU A 113 -12.44 1.62 9.45
C GLU A 113 -11.89 0.78 10.61
N LYS A 114 -10.57 0.54 10.63
CA LYS A 114 -9.90 -0.16 11.73
C LYS A 114 -10.12 0.53 13.07
N SER A 115 -9.96 1.85 13.14
CA SER A 115 -10.19 2.60 14.38
C SER A 115 -11.64 2.51 14.84
N SER A 116 -12.60 2.58 13.90
CA SER A 116 -14.01 2.39 14.20
C SER A 116 -14.29 0.99 14.75
N LEU A 117 -13.72 -0.05 14.14
CA LEU A 117 -13.90 -1.43 14.55
C LEU A 117 -13.28 -1.71 15.93
N GLU A 118 -12.09 -1.17 16.20
CA GLU A 118 -11.44 -1.25 17.52
C GLU A 118 -12.29 -0.61 18.62
N ASN A 119 -12.93 0.53 18.32
CA ASN A 119 -13.83 1.20 19.26
C ASN A 119 -15.10 0.38 19.52
N SER A 120 -15.71 -0.19 18.48
CA SER A 120 -16.87 -1.08 18.62
C SER A 120 -16.51 -2.33 19.43
N PHE A 121 -15.37 -2.95 19.15
CA PHE A 121 -14.88 -4.11 19.87
C PHE A 121 -14.68 -3.81 21.37
N ARG A 122 -14.06 -2.69 21.71
CA ARG A 122 -13.89 -2.26 23.12
C ARG A 122 -15.23 -2.07 23.84
N ARG A 123 -16.23 -1.49 23.16
CA ARG A 123 -17.58 -1.32 23.72
C ARG A 123 -18.26 -2.66 23.99
N ILE A 124 -18.24 -3.55 23.01
CA ILE A 124 -18.79 -4.91 23.15
C ILE A 124 -18.09 -5.65 24.29
N GLN A 125 -16.76 -5.60 24.35
CA GLN A 125 -15.98 -6.25 25.41
C GLN A 125 -16.38 -5.73 26.80
N ALA A 126 -16.54 -4.42 26.97
CA ALA A 126 -16.99 -3.84 28.24
C ALA A 126 -18.40 -4.31 28.63
N GLN A 127 -19.34 -4.34 27.68
CA GLN A 127 -20.71 -4.77 27.94
C GLN A 127 -20.82 -6.28 28.21
N VAL A 128 -20.07 -7.12 27.48
CA VAL A 128 -19.98 -8.55 27.75
C VAL A 128 -19.43 -8.81 29.17
N SER A 129 -18.42 -8.05 29.60
CA SER A 129 -17.92 -8.14 30.97
C SER A 129 -19.02 -7.86 32.00
N VAL A 130 -19.84 -6.83 31.78
CA VAL A 130 -20.97 -6.50 32.67
C VAL A 130 -22.02 -7.63 32.69
N VAL A 131 -22.38 -8.19 31.54
CA VAL A 131 -23.34 -9.30 31.46
C VAL A 131 -22.79 -10.57 32.12
N SER A 132 -21.48 -10.83 32.01
CA SER A 132 -20.86 -11.99 32.64
C SER A 132 -20.93 -11.96 34.17
N GLN A 133 -20.96 -10.77 34.77
CA GLN A 133 -21.16 -10.59 36.22
C GLN A 133 -22.58 -10.96 36.68
N ALA A 134 -23.57 -10.99 35.78
CA ALA A 134 -24.93 -11.40 36.11
C ALA A 134 -25.07 -12.92 36.30
N ILE A 135 -24.21 -13.72 35.66
CA ILE A 135 -24.26 -15.18 35.72
C ILE A 135 -24.18 -15.72 37.16
N PRO A 136 -23.17 -15.34 37.98
CA PRO A 136 -23.10 -15.83 39.37
C PRO A 136 -24.30 -15.39 40.20
N ILE A 137 -24.85 -14.20 39.96
CA ILE A 137 -26.06 -13.70 40.65
C ILE A 137 -27.26 -14.62 40.33
N LEU A 138 -27.50 -14.88 39.04
CA LEU A 138 -28.60 -15.76 38.61
C LEU A 138 -28.46 -17.19 39.15
N ASN A 139 -27.23 -17.72 39.17
CA ASN A 139 -26.96 -19.02 39.74
C ASN A 139 -27.25 -19.07 41.23
N GLN A 140 -26.90 -18.02 41.96
CA GLN A 140 -27.17 -17.94 43.40
C GLN A 140 -28.67 -17.82 43.65
N LEU A 141 -29.38 -16.91 42.96
CA LEU A 141 -30.83 -16.73 43.10
C LEU A 141 -31.64 -18.01 42.83
N ARG A 142 -31.16 -18.91 41.97
CA ARG A 142 -31.81 -20.21 41.74
C ARG A 142 -31.83 -21.12 42.99
N ALA A 143 -30.94 -20.88 43.94
CA ALA A 143 -30.83 -21.66 45.18
C ALA A 143 -31.65 -21.09 46.34
N VAL A 144 -32.39 -19.98 46.16
CA VAL A 144 -33.19 -19.35 47.24
C VAL A 144 -34.19 -20.32 47.86
N ASP A 145 -34.84 -21.17 47.06
CA ASP A 145 -35.82 -22.14 47.57
C ASP A 145 -35.19 -23.29 48.37
N GLN A 146 -33.86 -23.38 48.41
CA GLN A 146 -33.10 -24.44 49.08
C GLN A 146 -32.39 -23.94 50.34
N LEU A 147 -32.74 -22.75 50.83
CA LEU A 147 -32.14 -22.22 52.05
C LEU A 147 -32.44 -23.12 53.26
N PRO A 148 -31.45 -23.39 54.12
CA PRO A 148 -31.67 -24.19 55.32
C PRO A 148 -32.49 -23.40 56.36
N PRO A 149 -33.14 -24.09 57.32
CA PRO A 149 -33.78 -23.46 58.48
C PRO A 149 -32.74 -22.99 59.51
N ASP A 150 -31.68 -22.32 59.05
CA ASP A 150 -30.65 -21.70 59.86
C ASP A 150 -30.55 -20.22 59.47
N ARG A 151 -30.82 -19.36 60.45
CA ARG A 151 -30.79 -17.92 60.30
C ARG A 151 -29.42 -17.42 59.89
N ASN A 152 -28.36 -17.97 60.46
CA ASN A 152 -26.99 -17.51 60.18
C ASN A 152 -26.59 -17.90 58.77
N ALA A 153 -26.84 -19.15 58.37
CA ALA A 153 -26.61 -19.61 57.00
C ALA A 153 -27.42 -18.81 55.97
N THR A 154 -28.67 -18.46 56.29
CA THR A 154 -29.51 -17.60 55.44
C THR A 154 -28.95 -16.19 55.32
N LEU A 155 -28.50 -15.60 56.43
CA LEU A 155 -27.87 -14.28 56.44
C LEU A 155 -26.59 -14.26 55.60
N ASP A 156 -25.72 -15.24 55.81
CA ASP A 156 -24.47 -15.38 55.06
C ASP A 156 -24.75 -15.50 53.55
N TYR A 157 -25.74 -16.32 53.18
CA TYR A 157 -26.19 -16.42 51.80
C TYR A 157 -26.61 -15.07 51.21
N TRP A 158 -27.42 -14.28 51.91
CA TRP A 158 -27.85 -12.97 51.41
C TRP A 158 -26.73 -11.93 51.40
N LEU A 159 -25.75 -12.03 52.30
CA LEU A 159 -24.55 -11.20 52.27
C LEU A 159 -23.66 -11.51 51.07
N ASP A 160 -23.54 -12.79 50.70
CA ASP A 160 -22.84 -13.19 49.47
C ASP A 160 -23.55 -12.66 48.23
N VAL A 161 -24.89 -12.79 48.17
CA VAL A 161 -25.72 -12.21 47.10
C VAL A 161 -25.52 -10.69 47.03
N LYS A 162 -25.49 -10.01 48.18
CA LYS A 162 -25.24 -8.57 48.28
C LYS A 162 -23.89 -8.18 47.68
N SER A 163 -22.84 -8.95 47.96
CA SER A 163 -21.49 -8.72 47.42
C SER A 163 -21.47 -8.82 45.90
N LEU A 164 -22.11 -9.86 45.34
CA LEU A 164 -22.23 -10.01 43.88
C LEU A 164 -23.01 -8.86 43.25
N ILE A 165 -24.15 -8.50 43.84
CA ILE A 165 -25.01 -7.43 43.34
C ILE A 165 -24.30 -6.07 43.41
N ALA A 166 -23.58 -5.78 44.49
CA ALA A 166 -22.80 -4.55 44.62
C ALA A 166 -21.76 -4.40 43.50
N SER A 167 -21.20 -5.51 43.02
CA SER A 167 -20.25 -5.50 41.88
C SER A 167 -20.92 -5.30 40.52
N PHE A 168 -22.16 -5.77 40.36
CA PHE A 168 -22.91 -5.75 39.10
C PHE A 168 -23.74 -4.46 38.90
N ASP A 169 -24.46 -4.08 39.96
CA ASP A 169 -25.31 -2.89 40.02
C ASP A 169 -25.49 -2.42 41.49
N PRO A 170 -24.66 -1.46 41.95
CA PRO A 170 -24.72 -0.96 43.32
C PRO A 170 -26.09 -0.41 43.73
N ALA A 171 -26.91 0.06 42.78
CA ALA A 171 -28.23 0.61 43.06
C ALA A 171 -29.23 -0.44 43.56
N LEU A 172 -28.96 -1.74 43.34
CA LEU A 172 -29.79 -2.86 43.80
C LEU A 172 -29.43 -3.34 45.21
N THR A 173 -28.31 -2.87 45.77
CA THR A 173 -27.88 -3.21 47.14
C THR A 173 -28.96 -2.98 48.21
N PRO A 174 -29.72 -1.86 48.19
CA PRO A 174 -30.79 -1.62 49.17
C PRO A 174 -31.92 -2.66 49.11
N SER A 175 -32.14 -3.30 47.96
CA SER A 175 -33.16 -4.33 47.81
C SER A 175 -32.74 -5.64 48.44
N VAL A 176 -31.43 -5.96 48.43
CA VAL A 176 -30.87 -7.07 49.22
C VAL A 176 -30.95 -6.76 50.71
N ASP A 177 -30.67 -5.53 51.12
CA ASP A 177 -30.82 -5.11 52.52
C ASP A 177 -32.27 -5.26 53.00
N ARG A 178 -33.25 -5.00 52.14
CA ARG A 178 -34.67 -5.26 52.44
C ARG A 178 -34.93 -6.74 52.71
N VAL A 179 -34.35 -7.64 51.91
CA VAL A 179 -34.47 -9.08 52.14
C VAL A 179 -33.82 -9.47 53.48
N ILE A 180 -32.60 -8.98 53.73
CA ILE A 180 -31.85 -9.23 54.97
C ILE A 180 -32.66 -8.80 56.20
N ASN A 181 -33.28 -7.63 56.15
CA ASN A 181 -34.10 -7.10 57.24
C ASN A 181 -35.37 -7.90 57.51
N ASN A 182 -35.79 -8.76 56.58
CA ASN A 182 -36.98 -9.61 56.72
C ASN A 182 -36.65 -11.11 56.87
N ILE A 183 -35.37 -11.49 57.06
CA ILE A 183 -34.96 -12.91 57.20
C ILE A 183 -35.73 -13.63 58.31
N ASP A 184 -36.05 -12.93 59.40
CA ASP A 184 -36.77 -13.53 60.53
C ASP A 184 -38.15 -14.08 60.10
N GLY A 185 -38.78 -13.51 59.05
CA GLY A 185 -40.02 -14.04 58.49
C GLY A 185 -39.89 -15.42 57.84
N LEU A 186 -38.71 -15.75 57.29
CA LEU A 186 -38.44 -17.11 56.82
C LEU A 186 -38.27 -18.08 57.99
N MET A 187 -37.65 -17.63 59.08
CA MET A 187 -37.47 -18.46 60.28
C MET A 187 -38.83 -18.75 60.95
N ASP A 188 -39.68 -17.73 61.09
CA ASP A 188 -41.05 -17.88 61.60
C ASP A 188 -41.86 -18.90 60.77
N TYR A 189 -41.64 -18.93 59.45
CA TYR A 189 -42.28 -19.91 58.56
C TYR A 189 -41.82 -21.34 58.82
N TYR A 190 -40.50 -21.56 59.01
CA TYR A 190 -40.00 -22.88 59.38
C TYR A 190 -40.55 -23.32 60.74
N GLU A 191 -40.57 -22.43 61.74
CA GLU A 191 -41.20 -22.73 63.03
C GLU A 191 -42.70 -23.06 62.90
N TRP A 192 -43.42 -22.36 62.03
CA TRP A 192 -44.82 -22.63 61.75
C TRP A 192 -45.02 -24.02 61.11
N ILE A 193 -44.17 -24.43 60.17
CA ILE A 193 -44.18 -25.79 59.59
C ILE A 193 -43.90 -26.83 60.68
N GLU A 194 -42.91 -26.61 61.53
CA GLU A 194 -42.56 -27.55 62.61
C GLU A 194 -43.70 -27.75 63.62
N ARG A 195 -44.56 -26.75 63.80
CA ARG A 195 -45.77 -26.81 64.63
C ARG A 195 -46.96 -27.51 63.95
N TYR A 196 -46.78 -28.11 62.78
CA TYR A 196 -47.84 -28.84 62.09
C TYR A 196 -48.46 -29.91 63.03
N PRO A 197 -49.80 -29.90 63.23
CA PRO A 197 -50.45 -30.72 64.24
C PRO A 197 -50.50 -32.22 63.90
N GLY A 198 -50.01 -32.62 62.72
CA GLY A 198 -49.90 -34.02 62.30
C GLY A 198 -51.19 -34.58 61.68
N ASP A 199 -51.09 -35.78 61.12
CA ASP A 199 -52.17 -36.38 60.33
C ASP A 199 -53.40 -36.82 61.15
N SER A 200 -53.24 -36.92 62.48
CA SER A 200 -54.32 -37.22 63.42
C SER A 200 -54.99 -35.97 64.00
N ALA A 201 -54.66 -34.77 63.49
CA ALA A 201 -55.22 -33.52 63.97
C ALA A 201 -56.72 -33.39 63.68
N THR A 202 -57.45 -32.76 64.60
CA THR A 202 -58.84 -32.36 64.37
C THR A 202 -58.93 -31.23 63.35
N ALA A 203 -60.09 -31.08 62.69
CA ALA A 203 -60.31 -29.99 61.73
C ALA A 203 -60.10 -28.59 62.36
N GLU A 204 -60.46 -28.42 63.63
CA GLU A 204 -60.28 -27.17 64.39
C GLU A 204 -58.80 -26.87 64.64
N GLN A 205 -57.99 -27.88 64.97
CA GLN A 205 -56.54 -27.72 65.14
C GLN A 205 -55.86 -27.36 63.82
N LEU A 206 -56.31 -27.95 62.71
CA LEU A 206 -55.81 -27.61 61.37
C LEU A 206 -56.19 -26.18 60.98
N LEU A 207 -57.41 -25.73 61.27
CA LEU A 207 -57.87 -24.36 61.04
C LEU A 207 -57.05 -23.34 61.85
N LEU A 208 -56.85 -23.58 63.15
CA LEU A 208 -56.05 -22.70 64.01
C LEU A 208 -54.58 -22.64 63.55
N TRP A 209 -54.01 -23.78 63.14
CA TRP A 209 -52.67 -23.80 62.57
C TRP A 209 -52.60 -22.97 61.27
N PHE A 210 -53.57 -23.14 60.36
CA PHE A 210 -53.62 -22.36 59.11
C PHE A 210 -53.77 -20.86 59.35
N GLU A 211 -54.64 -20.45 60.28
CA GLU A 211 -54.81 -19.04 60.66
C GLU A 211 -53.57 -18.44 61.34
N SER A 212 -52.70 -19.26 61.91
CA SER A 212 -51.45 -18.84 62.55
C SER A 212 -50.28 -18.63 61.58
N LEU A 213 -50.51 -18.70 60.27
CA LEU A 213 -49.48 -18.44 59.27
C LEU A 213 -48.83 -17.06 59.52
N PRO A 214 -47.50 -16.99 59.69
CA PRO A 214 -46.82 -15.75 60.04
C PRO A 214 -46.89 -14.72 58.91
N GLN A 215 -47.38 -13.51 59.21
CA GLN A 215 -47.39 -12.41 58.23
C GLN A 215 -45.98 -11.93 57.87
N SER A 216 -45.01 -12.09 58.76
CA SER A 216 -43.59 -11.80 58.52
C SER A 216 -43.02 -12.60 57.35
N TYR A 217 -43.48 -13.83 57.13
CA TYR A 217 -43.10 -14.63 55.95
C TYR A 217 -43.51 -13.97 54.64
N GLN A 218 -44.70 -13.35 54.58
CA GLN A 218 -45.14 -12.64 53.38
C GLN A 218 -44.26 -11.43 53.08
N LEU A 219 -43.80 -10.71 54.12
CA LEU A 219 -42.86 -9.59 53.96
C LEU A 219 -41.53 -10.07 53.37
N TYR A 220 -41.01 -11.21 53.84
CA TYR A 220 -39.81 -11.84 53.29
C TYR A 220 -39.98 -12.22 51.81
N VAL A 221 -41.04 -12.98 51.49
CA VAL A 221 -41.31 -13.42 50.10
C VAL A 221 -41.49 -12.23 49.17
N ASN A 222 -42.21 -11.19 49.60
CA ASN A 222 -42.39 -9.97 48.81
C ASN A 222 -41.06 -9.24 48.57
N ALA A 223 -40.19 -9.17 49.58
CA ALA A 223 -38.87 -8.57 49.42
C ALA A 223 -37.99 -9.36 48.43
N VAL A 224 -38.02 -10.69 48.49
CA VAL A 224 -37.30 -11.57 47.56
C VAL A 224 -37.82 -11.41 46.13
N ASN A 225 -39.14 -11.46 45.93
CA ASN A 225 -39.74 -11.30 44.60
C ASN A 225 -39.42 -9.93 43.99
N GLN A 226 -39.52 -8.87 44.80
CA GLN A 226 -39.17 -7.53 44.35
C GLN A 226 -37.68 -7.43 43.95
N LEU A 227 -36.78 -8.02 44.74
CA LEU A 227 -35.36 -8.07 44.40
C LEU A 227 -35.13 -8.80 43.06
N ILE A 228 -35.78 -9.94 42.84
CA ILE A 228 -35.66 -10.72 41.61
C ILE A 228 -36.13 -9.88 40.41
N ASP A 229 -37.28 -9.21 40.50
CA ASP A 229 -37.82 -8.38 39.44
C ASP A 229 -36.88 -7.21 39.08
N GLU A 230 -36.31 -6.54 40.09
CA GLU A 230 -35.36 -5.44 39.89
C GLU A 230 -34.05 -5.93 39.25
N ILE A 231 -33.54 -7.10 39.66
CA ILE A 231 -32.35 -7.72 39.05
C ILE A 231 -32.61 -8.10 37.60
N LEU A 232 -33.72 -8.79 37.31
CA LEU A 232 -34.08 -9.19 35.95
C LEU A 232 -34.27 -7.97 35.05
N THR A 233 -34.85 -6.90 35.56
CA THR A 233 -35.00 -5.63 34.84
C THR A 233 -33.63 -4.99 34.54
N SER A 234 -32.72 -4.94 35.51
CA SER A 234 -31.35 -4.42 35.31
C SER A 234 -30.58 -5.26 34.29
N ILE A 235 -30.66 -6.58 34.37
CA ILE A 235 -30.05 -7.51 33.41
C ILE A 235 -30.63 -7.30 32.00
N ALA A 236 -31.96 -7.22 31.86
CA ALA A 236 -32.62 -7.02 30.57
C ALA A 236 -32.23 -5.69 29.92
N SER A 237 -32.11 -4.62 30.73
CA SER A 237 -31.62 -3.31 30.27
C SER A 237 -30.19 -3.39 29.75
N LYS A 238 -29.27 -4.02 30.51
CA LYS A 238 -27.86 -4.21 30.10
C LYS A 238 -27.72 -5.11 28.87
N LEU A 239 -28.54 -6.17 28.75
CA LEU A 239 -28.59 -7.03 27.55
C LEU A 239 -29.13 -6.28 26.33
N SER A 240 -30.12 -5.40 26.51
CA SER A 240 -30.62 -4.56 25.41
C SER A 240 -29.53 -3.60 24.94
N ALA A 241 -28.80 -2.98 25.85
CA ALA A 241 -27.65 -2.12 25.51
C ALA A 241 -26.52 -2.89 24.80
N LEU A 242 -26.33 -4.17 25.12
CA LEU A 242 -25.39 -5.05 24.40
C LEU A 242 -25.88 -5.36 22.99
N ARG A 243 -27.16 -5.71 22.83
CA ARG A 243 -27.75 -5.93 21.50
C ARG A 243 -27.60 -4.69 20.62
N ASP A 244 -27.87 -3.51 21.19
CA ASP A 244 -27.82 -2.24 20.46
C ASP A 244 -26.38 -1.79 20.13
N SER A 245 -25.34 -2.39 20.73
CA SER A 245 -23.94 -2.15 20.35
C SER A 245 -23.41 -3.11 19.28
N LEU A 246 -24.15 -4.20 19.02
CA LEU A 246 -23.83 -5.21 18.01
C LEU A 246 -24.47 -4.90 16.64
N GLY A 247 -25.50 -4.06 16.60
CA GLY A 247 -26.17 -3.58 15.38
C GLY A 247 -25.79 -2.16 15.02
#